data_AF-A0A960H631-F1
#
_entry.id   AF-A0A960H631-F1
#
_cell.length_a   1.000
_cell.length_b   1.000
_cell.length_c   1.000
_cell.angle_alpha   90.00
_cell.angle_beta   90.00
_cell.angle_gamma   90.00
#
_symmetry.space_group_name_H-M   'P 1'
#
loop_
_entity.id
_entity.type
_entity.pdbx_description
1 polymer ?
#
loop_
_entity_poly.entity_id
_entity_poly.type
_entity_poly.pdbx_seq_one_letter_code
_entity_poly.pdbx_strand_id
1 'polypeptide(L)'
;LADAIRGLLDELGIGTAHLVGNSYGGAAALRLALDTPRRAGRLVLMGPGGIGTTRGLPTDGLKSLLSYYGGEGPTREKLATFIRTYLVYDGAAVPDDLIDLRYQASLDPEVIASPPLQRP
;
A
#
# COMPACT_ATOMS: atom_id res chain seq x y z
N LEU A 1 -8.04 -11.76 -1.91
CA LEU A 1 -7.06 -11.37 -2.96
C LEU A 1 -6.23 -12.56 -3.46
N ALA A 2 -5.61 -13.38 -2.61
CA ALA A 2 -4.80 -14.53 -3.07
C ALA A 2 -5.58 -15.50 -4.00
N ASP A 3 -6.82 -15.85 -3.64
CA ASP A 3 -7.67 -16.69 -4.50
C ASP A 3 -7.99 -16.04 -5.85
N ALA A 4 -8.16 -14.71 -5.87
CA ALA A 4 -8.39 -13.98 -7.12
C ALA A 4 -7.15 -14.00 -8.02
N ILE A 5 -5.95 -13.89 -7.44
CA ILE A 5 -4.70 -14.05 -8.19
C ILE A 5 -4.62 -15.48 -8.75
N ARG A 6 -4.94 -16.51 -7.95
CA ARG A 6 -4.96 -17.90 -8.43
C ARG A 6 -5.93 -18.09 -9.59
N GLY A 7 -7.15 -17.59 -9.47
CA GLY A 7 -8.16 -17.66 -10.53
C GLY A 7 -7.71 -16.95 -11.81
N LEU A 8 -7.04 -15.80 -11.69
CA LEU A 8 -6.46 -15.12 -12.85
C LEU A 8 -5.36 -15.95 -13.52
N LEU A 9 -4.49 -16.60 -12.74
CA LEU A 9 -3.47 -17.49 -13.30
C LEU A 9 -4.11 -18.69 -14.03
N ASP A 10 -5.22 -19.21 -13.52
CA ASP A 10 -5.97 -20.30 -14.16
C ASP A 10 -6.56 -19.83 -15.50
N GLU A 11 -7.23 -18.68 -15.52
CA GLU A 11 -7.84 -18.11 -16.74
C GLU A 11 -6.78 -17.82 -17.82
N LEU A 12 -5.59 -17.36 -17.42
CA LEU A 12 -4.50 -17.08 -18.35
C LEU A 12 -3.68 -18.32 -18.73
N GLY A 13 -3.99 -19.51 -18.18
CA GLY A 13 -3.22 -20.73 -18.42
C GLY A 13 -1.80 -20.70 -17.84
N ILE A 14 -1.55 -19.87 -16.83
CA ILE A 14 -0.23 -19.70 -16.21
C ILE A 14 -0.05 -20.73 -15.08
N GLY A 15 0.82 -21.71 -15.32
CA GLY A 15 1.16 -22.73 -14.34
C GLY A 15 1.91 -22.17 -13.12
N THR A 16 2.98 -21.42 -13.34
CA THR A 16 3.81 -20.83 -12.27
C THR A 16 4.16 -19.38 -12.62
N ALA A 17 4.06 -18.48 -11.64
CA ALA A 17 4.40 -17.06 -11.80
C ALA A 17 5.48 -16.60 -10.80
N HIS A 18 6.31 -15.64 -11.21
CA HIS A 18 7.12 -14.84 -10.29
C HIS A 18 6.30 -13.65 -9.83
N LEU A 19 6.27 -13.39 -8.53
CA LEU A 19 5.37 -12.43 -7.91
C LEU A 19 6.17 -11.30 -7.28
N VAL A 20 5.80 -10.06 -7.60
CA VAL A 20 6.27 -8.85 -6.94
C VAL A 20 5.09 -8.25 -6.20
N GLY A 21 5.19 -8.13 -4.88
CA GLY A 21 4.09 -7.68 -4.03
C GLY A 21 4.51 -6.58 -3.07
N ASN A 22 3.75 -5.49 -3.04
CA ASN A 22 3.89 -4.40 -2.09
C ASN A 22 2.71 -4.35 -1.12
N SER A 23 2.94 -4.03 0.16
CA SER A 23 1.88 -3.82 1.15
C SER A 23 0.88 -5.00 1.16
N TYR A 24 -0.41 -4.75 1.05
CA TYR A 24 -1.45 -5.78 0.95
C TYR A 24 -1.22 -6.77 -0.20
N GLY A 25 -0.68 -6.31 -1.34
CA GLY A 25 -0.29 -7.18 -2.45
C GLY A 25 0.84 -8.15 -2.07
N GLY A 26 1.78 -7.72 -1.22
CA GLY A 26 2.81 -8.59 -0.64
C GLY A 26 2.22 -9.66 0.27
N ALA A 27 1.23 -9.31 1.10
CA ALA A 27 0.51 -10.27 1.93
C ALA A 27 -0.25 -11.30 1.08
N ALA A 28 -0.91 -10.85 0.01
CA ALA A 28 -1.63 -11.73 -0.90
C ALA A 28 -0.69 -12.64 -1.70
N ALA A 29 0.45 -12.12 -2.17
CA ALA A 29 1.46 -12.92 -2.88
C ALA A 29 2.08 -13.98 -1.96
N LEU A 30 2.38 -13.62 -0.70
CA LEU A 30 2.85 -14.58 0.29
C LEU A 30 1.79 -15.64 0.59
N ARG A 31 0.52 -15.23 0.73
CA ARG A 31 -0.58 -16.16 0.96
C ARG A 31 -0.76 -17.13 -0.21
N LEU A 32 -0.69 -16.67 -1.46
CA LEU A 32 -0.74 -17.54 -2.64
C LEU A 32 0.40 -18.57 -2.64
N ALA A 33 1.62 -18.15 -2.29
CA ALA A 33 2.78 -19.03 -2.21
C ALA A 33 2.63 -20.09 -1.10
N LEU A 34 2.03 -19.72 0.04
CA LEU A 34 1.74 -20.67 1.12
C LEU A 34 0.64 -21.67 0.74
N ASP A 35 -0.46 -21.18 0.16
CA ASP A 35 -1.62 -22.01 -0.19
C ASP A 35 -1.34 -22.90 -1.40
N THR A 36 -0.53 -22.43 -2.35
CA THR A 36 -0.26 -23.11 -3.63
C THR A 36 1.21 -22.96 -4.06
N PRO A 37 2.18 -23.57 -3.36
CA PRO A 37 3.61 -23.34 -3.58
C PRO A 37 4.08 -23.64 -5.00
N ARG A 38 3.48 -24.61 -5.69
CA ARG A 38 3.80 -24.92 -7.10
C ARG A 38 3.44 -23.79 -8.08
N ARG A 39 2.53 -22.90 -7.70
CA ARG A 39 2.10 -21.76 -8.53
C ARG A 39 3.01 -20.54 -8.36
N ALA A 40 3.84 -20.50 -7.32
CA ALA A 40 4.73 -19.37 -7.02
C ALA A 40 6.19 -19.76 -7.27
N GLY A 41 6.86 -19.09 -8.21
CA GLY A 41 8.26 -19.36 -8.54
C GLY A 41 9.25 -18.57 -7.68
N ARG A 42 9.21 -17.23 -7.77
CA ARG A 42 10.07 -16.29 -7.03
C ARG A 42 9.19 -15.22 -6.43
N LEU A 43 9.58 -14.70 -5.27
CA LEU A 43 8.80 -13.74 -4.52
C LEU A 43 9.66 -12.54 -4.15
N VAL A 44 9.26 -11.35 -4.61
CA VAL A 44 9.85 -10.07 -4.21
C VAL A 44 8.82 -9.34 -3.36
N LEU A 45 9.14 -9.13 -2.08
CA LEU A 45 8.24 -8.52 -1.11
C LEU A 45 8.75 -7.14 -0.69
N MET A 46 7.98 -6.10 -1.02
CA MET A 46 8.30 -4.72 -0.65
C MET A 46 7.34 -4.24 0.45
N GLY A 47 7.79 -4.18 1.69
CA GLY A 47 6.93 -3.82 2.84
C GLY A 47 5.62 -4.60 2.88
N PRO A 48 5.63 -5.95 2.86
CA PRO A 48 4.42 -6.77 2.80
C PRO A 48 3.57 -6.62 4.06
N GLY A 49 2.25 -6.54 3.88
CA GLY A 49 1.30 -6.46 4.99
C GLY A 49 1.29 -7.72 5.85
N GLY A 50 0.98 -7.57 7.14
CA GLY A 50 0.84 -8.69 8.09
C GLY A 50 2.16 -9.32 8.55
N ILE A 51 3.32 -8.85 8.08
CA ILE A 51 4.63 -9.31 8.55
C ILE A 51 5.14 -8.35 9.62
N GLY A 52 5.47 -8.89 10.80
CA GLY A 52 6.08 -8.10 11.89
C GLY A 52 5.13 -7.12 12.59
N THR A 53 3.83 -7.16 12.31
CA THR A 53 2.82 -6.24 12.86
C THR A 53 2.63 -6.32 14.37
N THR A 54 3.11 -7.38 15.03
CA THR A 54 3.05 -7.56 16.50
C THR A 54 4.36 -7.18 17.21
N ARG A 55 5.39 -6.74 16.47
CA ARG A 55 6.74 -6.56 17.02
C ARG A 55 7.10 -5.12 17.42
N GLY A 56 6.18 -4.17 17.28
CA GLY A 56 6.43 -2.78 17.64
C GLY A 56 5.22 -1.87 17.50
N LEU A 57 5.36 -0.63 17.97
CA LEU A 57 4.37 0.42 17.76
C LEU A 57 4.29 0.79 16.26
N PRO A 58 3.14 1.33 15.79
CA PRO A 58 3.04 1.89 14.45
C PRO A 58 4.17 2.88 14.17
N THR A 59 4.79 2.79 13.00
CA THR A 59 5.80 3.76 12.56
C THR A 59 5.17 5.13 12.40
N ASP A 60 5.97 6.20 12.46
CA ASP A 60 5.45 7.56 12.30
C ASP A 60 4.86 7.79 10.91
N GLY A 61 5.42 7.13 9.88
CA GLY A 61 4.82 7.09 8.55
C GLY A 61 3.44 6.45 8.52
N LEU A 62 3.24 5.33 9.23
CA LEU A 62 1.92 4.70 9.34
C LEU A 62 0.95 5.59 10.12
N LYS A 63 1.40 6.23 11.20
CA LYS A 63 0.57 7.19 11.94
C LYS A 63 0.13 8.36 11.05
N SER A 64 1.06 8.91 10.27
CA SER A 64 0.83 10.01 9.31
C SER A 64 -0.19 9.61 8.26
N LEU A 65 -0.06 8.40 7.69
CA LEU A 65 -1.00 7.85 6.71
C LEU A 65 -2.41 7.72 7.30
N LEU A 66 -2.53 7.09 8.47
CA LEU A 66 -3.83 6.82 9.10
C LEU A 66 -4.52 8.07 9.67
N SER A 67 -3.78 9.15 9.93
CA SER A 67 -4.34 10.42 10.41
C SER A 67 -4.67 11.41 9.30
N TYR A 68 -4.42 11.08 8.03
CA TYR A 68 -4.47 12.05 6.94
C TYR A 68 -5.82 12.78 6.84
N TYR A 69 -6.92 12.04 6.90
CA TYR A 69 -8.29 12.59 6.88
C TYR A 69 -8.83 12.97 8.26
N GLY A 70 -8.07 12.74 9.34
CA GLY A 70 -8.49 13.07 10.71
C GLY A 70 -8.30 14.55 11.06
N GLY A 71 -8.95 14.99 12.14
CA GLY A 71 -8.86 16.36 12.63
C GLY A 71 -9.48 17.35 11.65
N GLU A 72 -8.70 18.35 11.23
CA GLU A 72 -9.11 19.37 10.24
C GLU A 72 -9.23 18.84 8.80
N GLY A 73 -9.11 17.52 8.59
CA GLY A 73 -9.19 16.89 7.27
C GLY A 73 -7.86 16.90 6.51
N PRO A 74 -7.89 16.53 5.22
CA PRO A 74 -6.70 16.43 4.38
C PRO A 74 -6.10 17.81 4.08
N THR A 75 -4.80 17.96 4.31
CA THR A 75 -4.05 19.16 3.91
C THR A 75 -2.90 18.80 2.98
N ARG A 76 -2.46 19.78 2.18
CA ARG A 76 -1.32 19.64 1.29
C ARG A 76 -0.05 19.29 2.07
N GLU A 77 0.15 19.93 3.21
CA GLU A 77 1.33 19.77 4.08
C GLU A 77 1.38 18.36 4.69
N LYS A 78 0.24 17.83 5.15
CA LYS A 78 0.15 16.45 5.64
C LYS A 78 0.54 15.46 4.55
N LEU A 79 0.10 15.69 3.31
CA LEU A 79 0.43 14.82 2.18
C LEU A 79 1.89 14.93 1.78
N ALA A 80 2.43 16.15 1.71
CA ALA A 80 3.83 16.41 1.41
C ALA A 80 4.75 15.73 2.43
N THR A 81 4.42 15.85 3.71
CA THR A 81 5.16 15.21 4.81
C THR A 81 5.12 13.69 4.66
N PHE A 82 3.93 13.11 4.44
CA PHE A 82 3.82 11.68 4.25
C PHE A 82 4.68 11.19 3.07
N ILE A 83 4.54 11.82 1.90
CA ILE A 83 5.22 11.37 0.69
C ILE A 83 6.74 11.57 0.83
N ARG A 84 7.20 12.79 1.12
CA ARG A 84 8.62 13.16 1.09
C ARG A 84 9.41 12.64 2.28
N THR A 85 8.79 12.45 3.44
CA THR A 85 9.50 12.05 4.66
C THR A 85 9.37 10.55 4.95
N TYR A 86 8.23 9.94 4.61
CA TYR A 86 7.93 8.58 5.07
C TYR A 86 7.72 7.55 3.97
N LEU A 87 7.29 7.95 2.76
CA LEU A 87 6.94 7.02 1.70
C LEU A 87 8.12 6.70 0.77
N VAL A 88 8.84 7.74 0.32
CA VAL A 88 9.97 7.58 -0.61
C VAL A 88 11.31 7.70 0.10
N TYR A 89 12.33 7.09 -0.48
CA TYR A 89 13.71 7.19 0.04
C TYR A 89 14.30 8.59 -0.16
N ASP A 90 14.13 9.17 -1.35
CA ASP A 90 14.58 10.51 -1.68
C ASP A 90 13.38 11.45 -1.85
N GLY A 91 13.06 12.18 -0.77
CA GLY A 91 11.97 13.16 -0.78
C GLY A 91 12.26 14.39 -1.64
N ALA A 92 13.53 14.72 -1.89
CA ALA A 92 13.90 15.88 -2.71
C ALA A 92 13.61 15.63 -4.21
N ALA A 93 13.60 14.36 -4.62
CA ALA A 93 13.20 13.94 -5.96
C ALA A 93 11.69 14.08 -6.23
N VAL A 94 10.87 14.39 -5.22
CA VAL A 94 9.42 14.56 -5.39
C VAL A 94 9.10 16.05 -5.57
N PRO A 95 8.78 16.50 -6.79
CA PRO A 95 8.48 17.91 -7.06
C PRO A 95 7.12 18.35 -6.49
N ASP A 96 6.91 19.66 -6.39
CA ASP A 96 5.70 20.23 -5.78
C ASP A 96 4.43 19.96 -6.60
N ASP A 97 4.54 19.91 -7.92
CA ASP A 97 3.43 19.59 -8.84
C ASP A 97 2.90 18.16 -8.61
N LEU A 98 3.77 17.20 -8.27
CA LEU A 98 3.35 15.85 -7.91
C LEU A 98 2.61 15.83 -6.57
N ILE A 99 3.04 16.64 -5.60
CA ILE A 99 2.32 16.80 -4.33
C ILE A 99 0.94 17.43 -4.58
N ASP A 100 0.87 18.46 -5.42
CA ASP A 100 -0.38 19.14 -5.76
C ASP A 100 -1.35 18.19 -6.46
N LEU A 101 -0.87 17.45 -7.45
CA LEU A 101 -1.66 16.44 -8.18
C LEU A 101 -2.25 15.40 -7.23
N ARG A 102 -1.42 14.86 -6.32
CA ARG A 102 -1.87 13.86 -5.34
C ARG A 102 -2.81 14.46 -4.30
N TYR A 103 -2.61 15.71 -3.92
CA TYR A 103 -3.48 16.42 -2.98
C TYR A 103 -4.87 16.63 -3.58
N GLN A 104 -4.95 17.17 -4.80
CA GLN A 104 -6.23 17.34 -5.48
C GLN A 104 -7.00 16.03 -5.63
N ALA A 105 -6.30 14.93 -5.99
CA ALA A 105 -6.93 13.61 -6.08
C ALA A 105 -7.46 13.09 -4.73
N SER A 106 -6.90 13.55 -3.61
CA SER A 106 -7.35 13.17 -2.27
C SER A 106 -8.54 13.98 -1.76
N LEU A 107 -8.93 15.05 -2.47
CA LEU A 107 -10.05 15.92 -2.10
C LEU A 107 -11.40 15.47 -2.67
N ASP A 108 -11.45 14.28 -3.29
CA ASP A 108 -12.70 13.70 -3.76
C ASP A 108 -13.73 13.63 -2.60
N PRO A 109 -14.92 14.25 -2.74
CA PRO A 109 -15.93 14.27 -1.68
C PRO A 109 -16.34 12.87 -1.19
N GLU A 110 -16.38 11.86 -2.06
CA GLU A 110 -16.73 10.49 -1.67
C GLU A 110 -15.62 9.87 -0.82
N VAL A 111 -14.36 10.15 -1.16
CA VAL A 111 -13.19 9.69 -0.39
C VAL A 111 -13.11 10.40 0.95
N ILE A 112 -13.40 11.69 1.03
CA ILE A 112 -13.44 12.43 2.30
C ILE A 112 -14.57 11.89 3.18
N ALA A 113 -15.75 11.62 2.60
CA ALA A 113 -16.90 11.10 3.33
C ALA A 113 -16.70 9.65 3.79
N SER A 114 -15.93 8.85 3.05
CA SER A 114 -15.61 7.46 3.38
C SER A 114 -14.12 7.14 3.15
N PRO A 115 -13.22 7.62 4.03
CA PRO A 115 -11.79 7.44 3.85
C PRO A 115 -11.38 5.96 3.85
N PRO A 116 -10.55 5.52 2.88
CA PRO A 116 -10.22 4.10 2.70
C PRO A 116 -9.29 3.55 3.78
N LEU A 117 -8.58 4.43 4.49
CA LEU A 117 -7.67 4.08 5.59
C LEU A 117 -7.89 5.06 6.74
N GLN A 118 -8.29 4.53 7.89
CA GLN A 118 -8.49 5.28 9.12
C GLN A 118 -7.86 4.54 10.28
N ARG A 119 -7.60 5.27 11.38
CA ARG A 119 -7.30 4.61 12.65
C ARG A 119 -8.50 3.75 13.07
N PRO A 120 -8.27 2.55 13.64
CA PRO A 120 -9.33 1.79 14.29
C PRO A 120 -9.89 2.54 15.49
#